data_AF-A0ABC9YMN7-F1
#
_entry.id   AF-A0ABC9YMN7-F1
#
_cell.length_a   1.000
_cell.length_b   1.000
_cell.length_c   1.000
_cell.angle_alpha   90.00
_cell.angle_beta   90.00
_cell.angle_gamma   90.00
#
_symmetry.space_group_name_H-M   'P 1'
#
loop_
_entity.id
_entity.type
_entity.pdbx_description
1 polymer ?
#
loop_
_entity_poly.entity_id
_entity_poly.type
_entity_poly.pdbx_seq_one_letter_code
_entity_poly.pdbx_strand_id
1 'polypeptide(L)'
;MTESADGLLPDPRGVGSEEFPHADRLRLFSFATAEKRADYLWVLRAFDTARAAYVVLLHASDVADTLNRCPGAPALTATEVGPLLEQLHQWGVLERSYDGTRAATLAEYRNRHFVYQFSQAGYQAYRAVSEVLDARLDEASLSRLVLPELLADLHTLAEANKSADAPRVYRVLNRLDRALSDLAERAAHFYLTLGDLVRTTEATPEAFLAHKDALLAHMREFSMDLARFAPRLATAIREVEATGVEDLIERAARCDERVLLNTDERQAD
;
A
#
# COMPACT_ATOMS: atom_id res chain seq x y z
N MET A 1 -4.97 38.03 32.33
CA MET A 1 -5.75 36.78 32.30
C MET A 1 -5.30 36.02 31.07
N THR A 2 -4.26 35.22 31.25
CA THR A 2 -3.64 34.38 30.23
C THR A 2 -4.06 32.96 30.56
N GLU A 3 -5.01 32.44 29.78
CA GLU A 3 -5.51 31.07 29.92
C GLU A 3 -4.63 30.16 29.08
N SER A 4 -3.87 29.30 29.77
CA SER A 4 -2.95 28.34 29.17
C SER A 4 -3.71 27.20 28.50
N ALA A 5 -3.48 27.00 27.20
CA ALA A 5 -3.95 25.86 26.43
C ALA A 5 -3.05 24.63 26.66
N ASP A 6 -3.04 24.09 27.87
CA ASP A 6 -2.18 22.97 28.30
C ASP A 6 -2.95 21.64 28.47
N GLY A 7 -3.97 21.41 27.61
CA GLY A 7 -4.96 20.34 27.83
C GLY A 7 -5.20 19.39 26.67
N LEU A 8 -4.39 19.38 25.61
CA LEU A 8 -4.67 18.57 24.41
C LEU A 8 -3.48 17.72 23.92
N LEU A 9 -2.75 17.09 24.85
CA LEU A 9 -1.87 15.98 24.52
C LEU A 9 -2.28 14.78 25.38
N PRO A 10 -2.70 13.65 24.77
CA PRO A 10 -3.03 12.45 25.54
C PRO A 10 -1.81 11.98 26.33
N ASP A 11 -2.05 11.56 27.58
CA ASP A 11 -1.04 11.04 28.51
C ASP A 11 -0.25 9.89 27.85
N PRO A 12 1.08 10.02 27.63
CA PRO A 12 1.88 9.00 26.97
C PRO A 12 2.06 7.73 27.82
N ARG A 13 1.57 7.71 29.07
CA ARG A 13 1.73 6.60 30.02
C ARG A 13 0.73 5.44 29.80
N GLY A 14 -0.19 5.56 28.85
CA GLY A 14 -1.16 4.51 28.48
C GLY A 14 -0.77 3.63 27.28
N VAL A 15 0.28 3.98 26.53
CA VAL A 15 0.64 3.31 25.24
C VAL A 15 1.52 2.07 25.46
N GLY A 16 1.79 1.70 26.71
CA GLY A 16 2.87 0.78 27.07
C GLY A 16 2.41 -0.56 27.63
N SER A 17 1.62 -1.35 26.89
CA SER A 17 1.61 -2.83 26.97
C SER A 17 0.56 -3.48 26.07
N GLU A 18 0.35 -2.97 24.85
CA GLU A 18 -0.34 -3.79 23.85
C GLU A 18 0.73 -4.68 23.21
N GLU A 19 0.76 -5.97 23.59
CA GLU A 19 1.49 -6.97 22.84
C GLU A 19 0.99 -6.89 21.39
N PHE A 20 1.84 -6.49 20.45
CA PHE A 20 1.48 -6.38 19.04
C PHE A 20 0.89 -7.72 18.57
N PRO A 21 -0.41 -7.79 18.25
CA PRO A 21 -1.03 -9.04 17.83
C PRO A 21 -0.29 -9.59 16.62
N HIS A 22 0.04 -10.88 16.66
CA HIS A 22 0.79 -11.57 15.60
C HIS A 22 2.24 -11.08 15.39
N ALA A 23 2.92 -10.59 16.43
CA ALA A 23 4.35 -10.23 16.37
C ALA A 23 5.25 -11.37 15.85
N ASP A 24 4.82 -12.63 15.96
CA ASP A 24 5.48 -13.81 15.37
C ASP A 24 5.62 -13.72 13.83
N ARG A 25 4.75 -12.95 13.17
CA ARG A 25 4.82 -12.67 11.72
C ARG A 25 6.04 -11.85 11.32
N LEU A 26 6.75 -11.20 12.25
CA LEU A 26 8.01 -10.51 11.94
C LEU A 26 9.06 -11.45 11.32
N ARG A 27 8.97 -12.77 11.57
CA ARG A 27 9.82 -13.76 10.91
C ARG A 27 9.67 -13.74 9.38
N LEU A 28 8.55 -13.26 8.84
CA LEU A 28 8.32 -13.16 7.39
C LEU A 28 9.33 -12.23 6.71
N PHE A 29 9.93 -11.28 7.44
CA PHE A 29 10.97 -10.39 6.91
C PHE A 29 12.38 -11.01 6.91
N SER A 30 12.54 -12.26 7.34
CA SER A 30 13.86 -12.91 7.42
C SER A 30 14.59 -12.95 6.07
N PHE A 31 13.86 -13.05 4.95
CA PHE A 31 14.46 -13.06 3.61
C PHE A 31 15.18 -11.74 3.27
N ALA A 32 14.76 -10.61 3.84
CA ALA A 32 15.32 -9.30 3.57
C ALA A 32 16.70 -9.10 4.22
N THR A 33 16.97 -9.82 5.32
CA THR A 33 18.20 -9.67 6.12
C THR A 33 19.14 -10.89 6.02
N ALA A 34 18.71 -11.97 5.39
CA ALA A 34 19.51 -13.17 5.20
C ALA A 34 20.73 -12.96 4.27
N GLU A 35 21.72 -13.85 4.36
CA GLU A 35 22.93 -13.81 3.53
C GLU A 35 22.60 -13.84 2.02
N LYS A 36 21.68 -14.71 1.61
CA LYS A 36 21.18 -14.84 0.23
C LYS A 36 20.02 -13.89 -0.11
N ARG A 37 19.90 -12.74 0.56
CA ARG A 37 18.79 -11.78 0.36
C ARG A 37 18.53 -11.42 -1.11
N ALA A 38 19.59 -11.25 -1.90
CA ALA A 38 19.45 -10.90 -3.31
C ALA A 38 18.73 -12.01 -4.10
N ASP A 39 19.12 -13.26 -3.88
CA ASP A 39 18.51 -14.42 -4.54
C ASP A 39 17.05 -14.58 -4.10
N TYR A 40 16.76 -14.41 -2.80
CA TYR A 40 15.38 -14.45 -2.31
C TYR A 40 14.51 -13.36 -2.94
N LEU A 41 15.00 -12.12 -3.02
CA LEU A 41 14.26 -11.02 -3.64
C LEU A 41 13.98 -11.29 -5.12
N TRP A 42 14.94 -11.84 -5.85
CA TRP A 42 14.75 -12.23 -7.25
C TRP A 42 13.72 -13.35 -7.40
N VAL A 43 13.80 -14.39 -6.57
CA VAL A 43 12.80 -15.47 -6.55
C VAL A 43 11.40 -14.91 -6.27
N LEU A 44 11.24 -14.06 -5.25
CA LEU A 44 9.94 -13.47 -4.91
C LEU A 44 9.42 -12.53 -6.00
N ARG A 45 10.31 -11.79 -6.68
CA ARG A 45 9.96 -10.99 -7.87
C ARG A 45 9.49 -11.85 -9.03
N ALA A 46 10.06 -13.05 -9.22
CA ALA A 46 9.57 -14.01 -10.21
C ALA A 46 8.15 -14.50 -9.88
N PHE A 47 7.84 -14.76 -8.60
CA PHE A 47 6.46 -15.07 -8.17
C PHE A 47 5.50 -13.92 -8.43
N ASP A 48 5.90 -12.68 -8.10
CA ASP A 48 5.03 -11.52 -8.32
C ASP A 48 4.78 -11.26 -9.81
N THR A 49 5.81 -11.46 -10.65
CA THR A 49 5.68 -11.39 -12.11
C THR A 49 4.71 -12.45 -12.66
N ALA A 50 4.83 -13.69 -12.20
CA ALA A 50 3.92 -14.77 -12.59
C ALA A 50 2.48 -14.52 -12.11
N ARG A 51 2.32 -14.04 -10.87
CA ARG A 51 1.04 -13.69 -10.27
C ARG A 51 0.34 -12.56 -11.04
N ALA A 52 1.08 -11.55 -11.51
CA ALA A 52 0.54 -10.50 -12.38
C ALA A 52 0.03 -11.05 -13.72
N ALA A 53 0.55 -12.19 -14.17
CA ALA A 53 0.06 -12.96 -15.32
C ALA A 53 -0.98 -14.03 -14.95
N TYR A 54 -1.56 -13.98 -13.74
CA TYR A 54 -2.53 -14.94 -13.19
C TYR A 54 -2.00 -16.39 -13.04
N VAL A 55 -0.68 -16.58 -12.97
CA VAL A 55 -0.04 -17.86 -12.66
C VAL A 55 0.42 -17.84 -11.21
N VAL A 56 -0.25 -18.60 -10.34
CA VAL A 56 -0.06 -18.51 -8.88
C VAL A 56 0.78 -19.63 -8.29
N LEU A 57 0.74 -20.82 -8.89
CA LEU A 57 1.50 -21.99 -8.48
C LEU A 57 2.72 -22.15 -9.37
N LEU A 58 3.91 -22.16 -8.78
CA LEU A 58 5.17 -22.30 -9.51
C LEU A 58 6.00 -23.46 -8.98
N HIS A 59 6.60 -24.22 -9.90
CA HIS A 59 7.73 -25.09 -9.61
C HIS A 59 9.04 -24.32 -9.62
N ALA A 60 10.09 -24.96 -9.09
CA ALA A 60 11.46 -24.44 -9.17
C ALA A 60 11.92 -24.20 -10.62
N SER A 61 11.47 -25.00 -11.58
CA SER A 61 11.73 -24.79 -13.02
C SER A 61 11.07 -23.52 -13.52
N ASP A 62 9.82 -23.27 -13.15
CA ASP A 62 9.05 -22.11 -13.65
C ASP A 62 9.64 -20.80 -13.12
N VAL A 63 10.14 -20.82 -11.87
CA VAL A 63 10.88 -19.70 -11.27
C VAL A 63 12.19 -19.47 -12.01
N ALA A 64 12.99 -20.51 -12.23
CA ALA A 64 14.26 -20.40 -12.98
C ALA A 64 14.04 -19.86 -14.40
N ASP A 65 13.02 -20.36 -15.10
CA ASP A 65 12.64 -19.89 -16.44
C ASP A 65 12.21 -18.43 -16.43
N THR A 66 11.49 -18.01 -15.38
CA THR A 66 11.06 -16.61 -15.22
C THR A 66 12.25 -15.69 -14.97
N LEU A 67 13.19 -16.09 -14.10
CA LEU A 67 14.42 -15.35 -13.84
C LEU A 67 15.26 -15.20 -15.11
N ASN A 68 15.40 -16.25 -15.92
CA ASN A 68 16.16 -16.20 -17.17
C ASN A 68 15.57 -15.22 -18.21
N ARG A 69 14.27 -14.89 -18.11
CA ARG A 69 13.62 -13.89 -18.96
C ARG A 69 13.73 -12.46 -18.40
N CYS A 70 14.12 -12.29 -17.14
CA CYS A 70 14.22 -11.00 -16.47
C CYS A 70 15.61 -10.38 -16.66
N PRO A 71 15.73 -9.19 -17.26
CA PRO A 71 17.00 -8.49 -17.37
C PRO A 71 17.62 -8.20 -15.99
N GLY A 72 18.89 -8.54 -15.80
CA GLY A 72 19.63 -8.30 -14.55
C GLY A 72 19.37 -9.31 -13.44
N ALA A 73 18.51 -10.31 -13.66
CA ALA A 73 18.32 -11.41 -12.73
C ALA A 73 19.54 -12.37 -12.73
N PRO A 74 19.83 -13.02 -11.57
CA PRO A 74 20.84 -14.06 -11.52
C PRO A 74 20.39 -15.29 -12.31
N ALA A 75 21.34 -15.93 -13.00
CA ALA A 75 21.11 -17.16 -13.75
C ALA A 75 21.08 -18.37 -12.80
N LEU A 76 19.99 -18.50 -12.04
CA LEU A 76 19.78 -19.60 -11.11
C LEU A 76 19.16 -20.81 -11.81
N THR A 77 19.72 -22.00 -11.55
CA THR A 77 19.14 -23.27 -12.01
C THR A 77 18.01 -23.73 -11.10
N ALA A 78 17.12 -24.61 -11.60
CA ALA A 78 16.03 -25.18 -10.79
C ALA A 78 16.55 -25.89 -9.51
N THR A 79 17.74 -26.49 -9.57
CA THR A 79 18.40 -27.14 -8.42
C THR A 79 18.84 -26.13 -7.36
N GLU A 80 19.27 -24.94 -7.78
CA GLU A 80 19.67 -23.85 -6.87
C GLU A 80 18.46 -23.09 -6.31
N VAL A 81 17.38 -22.99 -7.09
CA VAL A 81 16.10 -22.40 -6.66
C VAL A 81 15.41 -23.26 -5.60
N GLY A 82 15.48 -24.59 -5.70
CA GLY A 82 14.80 -25.52 -4.78
C GLY A 82 15.07 -25.23 -3.29
N PRO A 83 16.33 -25.14 -2.83
CA PRO A 83 16.67 -24.76 -1.46
C PRO A 83 16.14 -23.37 -1.05
N LEU A 84 16.10 -22.40 -1.96
CA LEU A 84 15.57 -21.06 -1.68
C LEU A 84 14.06 -21.11 -1.41
N LEU A 85 13.32 -21.88 -2.22
CA LEU A 85 11.88 -22.08 -2.04
C LEU A 85 11.55 -22.77 -0.71
N GLU A 86 12.33 -23.79 -0.35
CA GLU A 86 12.15 -24.48 0.94
C GLU A 86 12.41 -23.52 2.11
N GLN A 87 13.43 -22.67 2.03
CA GLN A 87 13.71 -21.69 3.08
C GLN A 87 12.59 -20.63 3.18
N LEU A 88 12.12 -20.11 2.05
CA LEU A 88 10.99 -19.17 2.00
C LEU A 88 9.69 -19.79 2.55
N HIS A 89 9.50 -21.10 2.34
CA HIS A 89 8.42 -21.86 2.95
C HIS A 89 8.58 -21.99 4.47
N GLN A 90 9.78 -22.31 4.96
CA GLN A 90 10.05 -22.39 6.41
C GLN A 90 9.79 -21.06 7.13
N TRP A 91 10.10 -19.93 6.48
CA TRP A 91 9.76 -18.61 7.01
C TRP A 91 8.27 -18.28 6.91
N GLY A 92 7.49 -19.05 6.15
CA GLY A 92 6.04 -18.83 5.95
C GLY A 92 5.72 -17.80 4.87
N VAL A 93 6.71 -17.37 4.09
CA VAL A 93 6.50 -16.45 2.95
C VAL A 93 5.80 -17.18 1.81
N LEU A 94 6.18 -18.45 1.58
CA LEU A 94 5.56 -19.33 0.60
C LEU A 94 4.82 -20.49 1.27
N GLU A 95 3.70 -20.86 0.68
CA GLU A 95 3.00 -22.12 0.96
C GLU A 95 3.47 -23.18 -0.02
N ARG A 96 3.58 -24.42 0.47
CA ARG A 96 4.05 -25.57 -0.29
C ARG A 96 2.92 -26.58 -0.43
N SER A 97 2.57 -26.90 -1.67
CA SER A 97 1.58 -27.91 -2.02
C SER A 97 2.20 -28.99 -2.90
N TYR A 98 1.64 -30.18 -2.87
CA TYR A 98 2.11 -31.30 -3.71
C TYR A 98 1.30 -31.35 -5.01
N ASP A 99 1.99 -31.36 -6.15
CA ASP A 99 1.35 -31.60 -7.44
C ASP A 99 1.54 -33.06 -7.86
N GLY A 100 0.46 -33.84 -7.80
CA GLY A 100 0.44 -35.25 -8.17
C GLY A 100 0.19 -35.53 -9.66
N THR A 101 -0.02 -34.50 -10.49
CA THR A 101 -0.52 -34.67 -11.86
C THR A 101 0.56 -34.91 -12.92
N ARG A 102 1.84 -34.77 -12.57
CA ARG A 102 2.99 -34.80 -13.51
C ARG A 102 3.86 -36.07 -13.46
N ALA A 103 3.29 -37.22 -13.08
CA ALA A 103 4.03 -38.48 -12.96
C ALA A 103 4.00 -39.30 -14.26
N ALA A 104 5.00 -39.14 -15.14
CA ALA A 104 5.18 -40.02 -16.31
C ALA A 104 6.15 -41.19 -16.04
N THR A 105 7.06 -41.11 -15.05
CA THR A 105 8.00 -42.21 -14.72
C THR A 105 8.39 -42.32 -13.23
N LEU A 106 8.80 -43.53 -12.79
CA LEU A 106 9.27 -43.83 -11.42
C LEU A 106 10.57 -43.10 -11.04
N ALA A 107 11.34 -42.64 -12.03
CA ALA A 107 12.54 -41.82 -11.82
C ALA A 107 12.20 -40.33 -11.59
N GLU A 108 11.16 -39.81 -12.25
CA GLU A 108 10.63 -38.45 -12.02
C GLU A 108 9.91 -38.33 -10.66
N TYR A 109 9.41 -39.45 -10.11
CA TYR A 109 8.77 -39.52 -8.79
C TYR A 109 9.72 -39.17 -7.61
N ARG A 110 11.05 -39.26 -7.80
CA ARG A 110 12.04 -38.97 -6.75
C ARG A 110 12.51 -37.52 -6.67
N ASN A 111 12.22 -36.70 -7.67
CA ASN A 111 12.46 -35.26 -7.59
C ASN A 111 11.20 -34.59 -7.05
N ARG A 112 11.26 -34.13 -5.80
CA ARG A 112 10.16 -33.53 -5.01
C ARG A 112 9.38 -32.45 -5.81
N HIS A 113 8.29 -32.85 -6.45
CA HIS A 113 7.36 -31.98 -7.20
C HIS A 113 6.46 -31.18 -6.26
N PHE A 114 7.08 -30.28 -5.50
CA PHE A 114 6.33 -29.26 -4.80
C PHE A 114 6.06 -28.09 -5.73
N VAL A 115 4.83 -27.59 -5.66
CA VAL A 115 4.46 -26.27 -6.16
C VAL A 115 4.40 -25.31 -4.98
N TYR A 116 4.80 -24.09 -5.24
CA TYR A 116 4.81 -23.04 -4.24
C TYR A 116 3.89 -21.91 -4.69
N GLN A 117 3.33 -21.21 -3.73
CA GLN A 117 2.59 -19.96 -3.94
C GLN A 117 2.88 -19.01 -2.78
N PHE A 118 2.62 -17.72 -2.95
CA PHE A 118 2.62 -16.80 -1.83
C PHE A 118 1.57 -17.20 -0.79
N SER A 119 1.95 -17.18 0.49
CA SER A 119 0.96 -17.03 1.55
C SER A 119 0.43 -15.59 1.53
N GLN A 120 -0.79 -15.35 2.02
CA GLN A 120 -1.35 -13.99 2.06
C GLN A 120 -0.44 -13.03 2.85
N ALA A 121 0.05 -13.45 4.02
CA ALA A 121 0.94 -12.63 4.83
C ALA A 121 2.34 -12.51 4.20
N GLY A 122 2.83 -13.56 3.54
CA GLY A 122 4.11 -13.56 2.84
C GLY A 122 4.15 -12.59 1.66
N TYR A 123 3.06 -12.50 0.91
CA TYR A 123 2.92 -11.50 -0.16
C TYR A 123 2.96 -10.07 0.39
N GLN A 124 2.29 -9.81 1.52
CA GLN A 124 2.34 -8.49 2.15
C GLN A 124 3.75 -8.15 2.66
N ALA A 125 4.46 -9.13 3.23
CA ALA A 125 5.85 -8.93 3.64
C ALA A 125 6.78 -8.64 2.45
N TYR A 126 6.62 -9.36 1.32
CA TYR A 126 7.34 -9.06 0.09
C TYR A 126 7.03 -7.65 -0.42
N ARG A 127 5.75 -7.29 -0.51
CA ARG A 127 5.31 -5.96 -0.95
C ARG A 127 5.90 -4.83 -0.11
N ALA A 128 5.85 -4.95 1.21
CA ALA A 128 6.43 -3.96 2.11
C ALA A 128 7.94 -3.79 1.88
N VAL A 129 8.68 -4.89 1.67
CA VAL A 129 10.11 -4.82 1.37
C VAL A 129 10.37 -4.21 -0.01
N SER A 130 9.59 -4.58 -1.03
CA SER A 130 9.70 -4.01 -2.37
C SER A 130 9.42 -2.51 -2.37
N GLU A 131 8.39 -2.05 -1.67
CA GLU A 131 8.08 -0.62 -1.51
C GLU A 131 9.24 0.15 -0.89
N VAL A 132 9.87 -0.40 0.16
CA VAL A 132 11.06 0.21 0.78
C VAL A 132 12.24 0.28 -0.20
N LEU A 133 12.43 -0.73 -1.05
CA LEU A 133 13.51 -0.75 -2.04
C LEU A 133 13.25 0.18 -3.24
N ASP A 134 11.99 0.33 -3.63
CA ASP A 134 11.57 1.16 -4.76
C ASP A 134 11.31 2.62 -4.35
N ALA A 135 11.28 2.94 -3.06
CA ALA A 135 11.10 4.30 -2.55
C ALA A 135 12.19 5.26 -3.08
N ARG A 136 11.79 6.22 -3.91
CA ARG A 136 12.65 7.28 -4.45
C ARG A 136 12.23 8.64 -3.91
N LEU A 137 13.22 9.48 -3.60
CA LEU A 137 13.01 10.84 -3.06
C LEU A 137 12.23 11.77 -4.02
N ASP A 138 12.26 11.51 -5.33
CA ASP A 138 11.69 12.39 -6.35
C ASP A 138 10.15 12.29 -6.51
N GLU A 139 9.49 11.36 -5.83
CA GLU A 139 8.03 11.13 -6.00
C GLU A 139 7.13 11.95 -5.07
N ALA A 140 7.70 12.84 -4.24
CA ALA A 140 6.95 13.74 -3.37
C ALA A 140 6.30 14.90 -4.14
N SER A 141 5.50 14.62 -5.17
CA SER A 141 4.59 15.60 -5.74
C SER A 141 3.24 15.48 -5.03
N LEU A 142 2.90 16.46 -4.20
CA LEU A 142 1.52 16.69 -3.79
C LEU A 142 0.75 17.01 -5.08
N SER A 143 -0.03 16.04 -5.55
CA SER A 143 -0.68 16.10 -6.86
C SER A 143 -1.49 17.40 -6.98
N ARG A 144 -1.16 18.19 -8.02
CA ARG A 144 -1.74 19.50 -8.36
C ARG A 144 -3.25 19.46 -8.67
N LEU A 145 -3.88 18.28 -8.68
CA LEU A 145 -5.23 18.06 -9.19
C LEU A 145 -6.23 17.49 -8.17
N VAL A 146 -5.82 17.21 -6.92
CA VAL A 146 -6.71 16.54 -5.95
C VAL A 146 -7.81 17.45 -5.40
N LEU A 147 -7.50 18.70 -5.05
CA LEU A 147 -8.46 19.61 -4.41
C LEU A 147 -9.66 20.01 -5.30
N PRO A 148 -9.48 20.33 -6.60
CA PRO A 148 -10.60 20.58 -7.50
C PRO A 148 -11.50 19.34 -7.68
N GLU A 149 -10.91 18.15 -7.76
CA GLU A 149 -11.65 16.88 -7.91
C GLU A 149 -12.44 16.56 -6.63
N LEU A 150 -11.83 16.66 -5.45
CA LEU A 150 -12.52 16.52 -4.16
C LEU A 150 -13.72 17.46 -4.05
N LEU A 151 -13.58 18.70 -4.50
CA LEU A 151 -14.68 19.66 -4.49
C LEU A 151 -15.83 19.23 -5.42
N ALA A 152 -15.51 18.77 -6.64
CA ALA A 152 -16.51 18.26 -7.58
C ALA A 152 -17.22 17.01 -7.04
N ASP A 153 -16.47 16.16 -6.34
CA ASP A 153 -16.97 14.94 -5.71
C ASP A 153 -17.93 15.25 -4.57
N LEU A 154 -17.62 16.22 -3.71
CA LEU A 154 -18.51 16.66 -2.63
C LEU A 154 -19.83 17.21 -3.18
N HIS A 155 -19.80 18.04 -4.23
CA HIS A 155 -21.03 18.50 -4.87
C HIS A 155 -21.82 17.34 -5.52
N THR A 156 -21.11 16.38 -6.13
CA THR A 156 -21.72 15.18 -6.70
C THR A 156 -22.37 14.32 -5.62
N LEU A 157 -21.72 14.20 -4.45
CA LEU A 157 -22.23 13.45 -3.31
C LEU A 157 -23.51 14.09 -2.75
N ALA A 158 -23.51 15.42 -2.58
CA ALA A 158 -24.69 16.16 -2.14
C ALA A 158 -25.88 15.96 -3.10
N GLU A 159 -25.64 16.03 -4.41
CA GLU A 159 -26.69 15.81 -5.42
C GLU A 159 -27.19 14.36 -5.44
N ALA A 160 -26.28 13.39 -5.33
CA ALA A 160 -26.64 11.98 -5.25
C ALA A 160 -27.50 11.69 -4.00
N ASN A 161 -27.18 12.32 -2.88
CA ASN A 161 -27.94 12.16 -1.65
C ASN A 161 -29.34 12.79 -1.75
N LYS A 162 -29.45 14.02 -2.30
CA LYS A 162 -30.75 14.70 -2.54
C LYS A 162 -31.67 13.91 -3.48
N SER A 163 -31.09 13.27 -4.49
CA SER A 163 -31.82 12.44 -5.45
C SER A 163 -32.07 11.00 -4.98
N ALA A 164 -31.62 10.64 -3.77
CA ALA A 164 -31.69 9.29 -3.22
C ALA A 164 -31.06 8.21 -4.12
N ASP A 165 -30.02 8.57 -4.90
CA ASP A 165 -29.26 7.65 -5.76
C ASP A 165 -28.20 6.90 -4.94
N ALA A 166 -28.63 5.86 -4.23
CA ALA A 166 -27.77 5.07 -3.35
C ALA A 166 -26.50 4.49 -4.03
N PRO A 167 -26.57 3.90 -5.24
CA PRO A 167 -25.37 3.43 -5.94
C PRO A 167 -24.37 4.55 -6.27
N ARG A 168 -24.85 5.77 -6.53
CA ARG A 168 -23.98 6.92 -6.78
C ARG A 168 -23.39 7.47 -5.48
N VAL A 169 -24.17 7.54 -4.40
CA VAL A 169 -23.67 7.87 -3.06
C VAL A 169 -22.49 6.96 -2.68
N TYR A 170 -22.69 5.64 -2.76
CA TYR A 170 -21.66 4.67 -2.41
C TYR A 170 -20.37 4.83 -3.24
N ARG A 171 -20.50 4.99 -4.56
CA ARG A 171 -19.33 5.15 -5.46
C ARG A 171 -18.55 6.43 -5.19
N VAL A 172 -19.26 7.54 -4.98
CA VAL A 172 -18.64 8.86 -4.76
C VAL A 172 -18.00 8.92 -3.38
N LEU A 173 -18.65 8.36 -2.34
CA LEU A 173 -18.10 8.27 -1.00
C LEU A 173 -16.79 7.47 -0.98
N ASN A 174 -16.77 6.30 -1.63
CA ASN A 174 -15.55 5.49 -1.79
C ASN A 174 -14.45 6.19 -2.60
N ARG A 175 -14.81 7.06 -3.54
CA ARG A 175 -13.82 7.83 -4.30
C ARG A 175 -13.22 8.94 -3.44
N LEU A 176 -14.05 9.63 -2.66
CA LEU A 176 -13.63 10.65 -1.70
C LEU A 176 -12.70 10.05 -0.63
N ASP A 177 -13.08 8.91 -0.05
CA ASP A 177 -12.27 8.22 0.95
C ASP A 177 -10.87 7.87 0.44
N ARG A 178 -10.77 7.24 -0.73
CA ARG A 178 -9.47 6.95 -1.37
C ARG A 178 -8.68 8.22 -1.68
N ALA A 179 -9.32 9.25 -2.23
CA ALA A 179 -8.64 10.49 -2.56
C ALA A 179 -8.11 11.23 -1.33
N LEU A 180 -8.83 11.19 -0.21
CA LEU A 180 -8.40 11.75 1.07
C LEU A 180 -7.27 10.93 1.70
N SER A 181 -7.38 9.60 1.67
CA SER A 181 -6.34 8.68 2.15
C SER A 181 -5.03 8.86 1.38
N ASP A 182 -5.10 8.88 0.05
CA ASP A 182 -3.96 9.14 -0.84
C ASP A 182 -3.34 10.52 -0.55
N LEU A 183 -4.16 11.55 -0.30
CA LEU A 183 -3.66 12.89 0.04
C LEU A 183 -2.94 12.90 1.38
N ALA A 184 -3.48 12.22 2.39
CA ALA A 184 -2.88 12.10 3.72
C ALA A 184 -1.55 11.34 3.66
N GLU A 185 -1.49 10.23 2.93
CA GLU A 185 -0.27 9.44 2.74
C GLU A 185 0.82 10.24 2.03
N ARG A 186 0.46 10.95 0.94
CA ARG A 186 1.40 11.83 0.23
C ARG A 186 1.91 12.98 1.10
N ALA A 187 1.04 13.57 1.92
CA ALA A 187 1.44 14.61 2.87
C ALA A 187 2.42 14.07 3.92
N ALA A 188 2.16 12.88 4.47
CA ALA A 188 3.09 12.21 5.39
C ALA A 188 4.44 11.90 4.73
N HIS A 189 4.41 11.38 3.49
CA HIS A 189 5.62 11.10 2.72
C HIS A 189 6.43 12.37 2.41
N PHE A 190 5.76 13.48 2.10
CA PHE A 190 6.42 14.77 1.88
C PHE A 190 7.28 15.21 3.09
N TYR A 191 6.82 14.97 4.32
CA TYR A 191 7.61 15.28 5.52
C TYR A 191 8.85 14.41 5.67
N LEU A 192 8.83 13.16 5.18
CA LEU A 192 10.01 12.29 5.15
C LEU A 192 11.04 12.81 4.13
N THR A 193 10.58 13.18 2.93
CA THR A 193 11.43 13.78 1.89
C THR A 193 12.08 15.08 2.35
N LEU A 194 11.35 15.92 3.11
CA LEU A 194 11.91 17.11 3.76
C LEU A 194 13.05 16.77 4.73
N GLY A 195 12.83 15.78 5.58
CA GLY A 195 13.82 15.32 6.55
C GLY A 195 15.09 14.81 5.87
N ASP A 196 14.96 14.13 4.75
CA ASP A 196 16.09 13.60 3.99
C ASP A 196 16.86 14.72 3.26
N LEU A 197 16.15 15.68 2.65
CA LEU A 197 16.76 16.83 1.97
C LEU A 197 17.62 17.69 2.92
N VAL A 198 17.17 17.84 4.17
CA VAL A 198 17.91 18.57 5.22
C VAL A 198 19.17 17.81 5.65
N ARG A 199 19.14 16.47 5.61
CA ARG A 199 20.28 15.62 6.00
C ARG A 199 21.27 15.35 4.87
N THR A 200 20.89 15.50 3.60
CA THR A 200 21.81 15.41 2.46
C THR A 200 22.80 16.57 2.43
N THR A 201 23.83 16.49 3.25
CA THR A 201 25.00 17.39 3.26
C THR A 201 26.02 17.02 2.16
N GLU A 202 25.75 15.95 1.39
CA GLU A 202 26.65 15.40 0.36
C GLU A 202 26.26 15.77 -1.09
N ALA A 203 25.22 16.58 -1.29
CA ALA A 203 24.88 17.10 -2.61
C ALA A 203 25.82 18.25 -3.01
N THR A 204 26.19 18.33 -4.28
CA THR A 204 26.85 19.55 -4.79
C THR A 204 25.97 20.77 -4.48
N PRO A 205 26.54 21.94 -4.16
CA PRO A 205 25.77 23.14 -3.82
C PRO A 205 24.67 23.47 -4.85
N GLU A 206 24.94 23.21 -6.14
CA GLU A 206 24.01 23.43 -7.24
C GLU A 206 22.82 22.46 -7.19
N ALA A 207 23.06 21.17 -6.90
CA ALA A 207 22.00 20.18 -6.75
C ALA A 207 21.14 20.52 -5.52
N PHE A 208 21.76 20.85 -4.39
CA PHE A 208 21.03 21.27 -3.19
C PHE A 208 20.13 22.48 -3.44
N LEU A 209 20.65 23.51 -4.11
CA LEU A 209 19.88 24.71 -4.44
C LEU A 209 18.71 24.41 -5.39
N ALA A 210 18.92 23.59 -6.42
CA ALA A 210 17.85 23.21 -7.35
C ALA A 210 16.70 22.45 -6.64
N HIS A 211 17.04 21.49 -5.76
CA HIS A 211 16.02 20.75 -5.01
C HIS A 211 15.30 21.64 -3.99
N LYS A 212 16.03 22.53 -3.29
CA LYS A 212 15.44 23.50 -2.36
C LYS A 212 14.48 24.46 -3.07
N ASP A 213 14.85 24.96 -4.25
CA ASP A 213 14.00 25.90 -4.98
C ASP A 213 12.75 25.20 -5.53
N ALA A 214 12.87 23.95 -6.00
CA ALA A 214 11.74 23.11 -6.39
C ALA A 214 10.79 22.86 -5.21
N LEU A 215 11.34 22.53 -4.04
CA LEU A 215 10.59 22.33 -2.80
C LEU A 215 9.84 23.60 -2.37
N LEU A 216 10.51 24.74 -2.32
CA LEU A 216 9.90 26.02 -1.93
C LEU A 216 8.84 26.47 -2.94
N ALA A 217 9.06 26.23 -4.23
CA ALA A 217 8.04 26.48 -5.25
C ALA A 217 6.81 25.60 -5.00
N HIS A 218 7.02 24.30 -4.74
CA HIS A 218 5.94 23.37 -4.47
C HIS A 218 5.14 23.73 -3.21
N MET A 219 5.81 24.08 -2.10
CA MET A 219 5.13 24.52 -0.88
C MET A 219 4.30 25.79 -1.07
N ARG A 220 4.82 26.76 -1.85
CA ARG A 220 4.09 27.98 -2.16
C ARG A 220 2.85 27.68 -3.00
N GLU A 221 2.98 26.86 -4.04
CA GLU A 221 1.86 26.45 -4.89
C GLU A 221 0.78 25.72 -4.07
N PHE A 222 1.18 24.72 -3.28
CA PHE A 222 0.27 23.99 -2.41
C PHE A 222 -0.44 24.89 -1.38
N SER A 223 0.29 25.80 -0.74
CA SER A 223 -0.30 26.76 0.21
C SER A 223 -1.31 27.69 -0.47
N MET A 224 -1.06 28.10 -1.71
CA MET A 224 -1.98 28.93 -2.48
C MET A 224 -3.24 28.14 -2.86
N ASP A 225 -3.10 26.88 -3.29
CA ASP A 225 -4.22 26.03 -3.60
C ASP A 225 -5.06 25.70 -2.36
N LEU A 226 -4.42 25.41 -1.23
CA LEU A 226 -5.13 25.18 0.03
C LEU A 226 -5.92 26.42 0.46
N ALA A 227 -5.30 27.61 0.41
CA ALA A 227 -5.98 28.86 0.71
C ALA A 227 -7.19 29.12 -0.21
N ARG A 228 -7.08 28.71 -1.49
CA ARG A 228 -8.16 28.84 -2.49
C ARG A 228 -9.29 27.82 -2.29
N PHE A 229 -8.97 26.57 -1.97
CA PHE A 229 -9.95 25.48 -1.94
C PHE A 229 -10.50 25.19 -0.54
N ALA A 230 -9.77 25.44 0.55
CA ALA A 230 -10.26 25.23 1.90
C ALA A 230 -11.65 25.85 2.19
N PRO A 231 -11.92 27.14 1.88
CA PRO A 231 -13.25 27.70 2.12
C PRO A 231 -14.34 27.08 1.22
N ARG A 232 -13.98 26.63 0.01
CA ARG A 232 -14.90 26.00 -0.94
C ARG A 232 -15.26 24.59 -0.49
N LEU A 233 -14.26 23.80 -0.08
CA LEU A 233 -14.43 22.47 0.49
C LEU A 233 -15.27 22.54 1.76
N ALA A 234 -14.98 23.48 2.67
CA ALA A 234 -15.79 23.66 3.88
C ALA A 234 -17.26 23.98 3.56
N THR A 235 -17.52 24.69 2.46
CA THR A 235 -18.89 24.97 2.01
C THR A 235 -19.54 23.73 1.43
N ALA A 236 -18.84 22.99 0.57
CA ALA A 236 -19.36 21.75 -0.02
C ALA A 236 -19.60 20.65 1.03
N ILE A 237 -18.77 20.56 2.08
CA ILE A 237 -19.01 19.67 3.23
C ILE A 237 -20.33 20.03 3.92
N ARG A 238 -20.54 21.32 4.24
CA ARG A 238 -21.82 21.77 4.83
C ARG A 238 -23.01 21.51 3.91
N GLU A 239 -22.83 21.61 2.60
CA GLU A 239 -23.88 21.25 1.63
C GLU A 239 -24.22 19.77 1.69
N VAL A 240 -23.23 18.88 1.82
CA VAL A 240 -23.43 17.44 2.02
C VAL A 240 -24.14 17.19 3.37
N GLU A 241 -23.66 17.79 4.46
CA GLU A 241 -24.29 17.66 5.80
C GLU A 241 -25.77 18.06 5.78
N ALA A 242 -26.10 19.15 5.08
CA ALA A 242 -27.47 19.63 4.93
C ALA A 242 -28.40 18.66 4.15
N THR A 243 -27.84 17.65 3.47
CA THR A 243 -28.64 16.61 2.80
C THR A 243 -29.04 15.44 3.72
N GLY A 244 -28.54 15.41 4.96
CA GLY A 244 -28.76 14.33 5.92
C GLY A 244 -27.66 13.28 5.85
N VAL A 245 -26.81 13.23 6.87
CA VAL A 245 -25.64 12.33 6.94
C VAL A 245 -26.09 10.90 7.26
N GLU A 246 -27.08 10.74 8.12
CA GLU A 246 -27.63 9.43 8.51
C GLU A 246 -28.21 8.70 7.29
N ASP A 247 -29.01 9.40 6.48
CA ASP A 247 -29.55 8.89 5.22
C ASP A 247 -28.44 8.53 4.22
N LEU A 248 -27.37 9.32 4.18
CA LEU A 248 -26.21 9.09 3.31
C LEU A 248 -25.50 7.79 3.68
N ILE A 249 -25.22 7.60 4.97
CA ILE A 249 -24.58 6.40 5.52
C ILE A 249 -25.47 5.18 5.27
N GLU A 250 -26.78 5.27 5.54
CA GLU A 250 -27.70 4.17 5.30
C GLU A 250 -27.75 3.77 3.81
N ARG A 251 -27.79 4.75 2.91
CA ARG A 251 -27.75 4.51 1.45
C ARG A 251 -26.45 3.84 1.02
N ALA A 252 -25.31 4.31 1.54
CA ALA A 252 -24.01 3.72 1.23
C ALA A 252 -23.92 2.26 1.72
N ALA A 253 -24.28 2.00 2.97
CA ALA A 253 -24.23 0.66 3.58
C ALA A 253 -25.13 -0.36 2.86
N ARG A 254 -26.28 0.06 2.31
CA ARG A 254 -27.16 -0.79 1.50
C ARG A 254 -26.54 -1.22 0.16
N CYS A 255 -25.68 -0.39 -0.41
CA CYS A 255 -25.01 -0.68 -1.68
C CYS A 255 -23.64 -1.34 -1.52
N ASP A 256 -23.15 -1.46 -0.29
CA ASP A 256 -21.90 -2.17 -0.01
C ASP A 256 -22.08 -3.69 -0.18
N GLU A 257 -21.30 -4.28 -1.09
CA GLU A 257 -21.36 -5.69 -1.48
C GLU A 257 -20.41 -6.58 -0.66
N ARG A 258 -19.69 -6.05 0.33
CA ARG A 258 -18.79 -6.84 1.21
C ARG A 258 -19.60 -7.89 1.97
N VAL A 259 -19.53 -9.14 1.52
CA VAL A 259 -20.37 -10.26 1.99
C VAL A 259 -20.11 -10.63 3.46
N LEU A 260 -18.94 -10.29 4.01
CA LEU A 260 -18.53 -10.66 5.36
C LEU A 260 -18.95 -9.66 6.45
N LEU A 261 -19.42 -8.47 6.07
CA LEU A 261 -19.88 -7.45 7.01
C LEU A 261 -21.40 -7.43 7.09
N ASN A 262 -21.95 -7.34 8.30
CA ASN A 262 -23.36 -7.07 8.53
C ASN A 262 -23.68 -5.57 8.30
N THR A 263 -24.96 -5.19 8.28
CA THR A 263 -25.36 -3.80 7.96
C THR A 263 -24.83 -2.79 8.98
N ASP A 264 -24.80 -3.12 10.27
CA ASP A 264 -24.31 -2.22 11.30
C ASP A 264 -22.78 -2.02 11.18
N GLU A 265 -22.06 -3.09 10.86
CA GLU A 265 -20.62 -3.04 10.56
C GLU A 265 -20.31 -2.20 9.31
N ARG A 266 -21.17 -2.25 8.28
CA ARG A 266 -21.04 -1.42 7.07
C ARG A 266 -21.41 0.04 7.29
N GLN A 267 -22.25 0.34 8.28
CA GLN A 267 -22.59 1.72 8.65
C GLN A 267 -21.52 2.36 9.55
N ALA A 268 -20.82 1.54 10.34
CA ALA A 268 -19.77 2.00 11.24
C ALA A 268 -18.42 2.24 10.55
N ASP A 269 -18.15 1.51 9.45
CA ASP A 269 -17.00 1.68 8.56
C ASP A 269 -17.15 2.90 7.64
#